data_AF-A0AAT9HJK7-F1
#
_entry.id   AF-A0AAT9HJK7-F1
#
_cell.length_a   1.000
_cell.length_b   1.000
_cell.length_c   1.000
_cell.angle_alpha   90.00
_cell.angle_beta   90.00
_cell.angle_gamma   90.00
#
_symmetry.space_group_name_H-M   'P 1'
#
loop_
_entity.id
_entity.type
_entity.pdbx_description
1 polymer ?
#
loop_
_entity_poly.entity_id
_entity_poly.type
_entity_poly.pdbx_seq_one_letter_code
_entity_poly.pdbx_strand_id
1 'polypeptide(L)' 'MSGGWTDGDTLGVDVVFLETPHRLRVTCSLTDRTFRARWLTRPLQDWPLRKLRAPRGSVRGGAERP' A
#
# COMPACT_ATOMS: atom_id res chain seq x y z
N MET A 1 -5.79 -0.31 9.70
CA MET A 1 -5.05 -1.30 8.89
C MET A 1 -5.23 -2.66 9.56
N SER A 2 -5.55 -3.69 8.79
CA SER A 2 -5.48 -5.07 9.25
C SER A 2 -4.43 -5.80 8.41
N GLY A 3 -3.69 -6.74 9.00
CA GLY A 3 -2.67 -7.48 8.27
C GLY A 3 -2.31 -8.77 8.97
N GLY A 4 -1.81 -9.72 8.19
CA GLY A 4 -1.41 -11.04 8.67
C GLY A 4 -0.69 -11.84 7.59
N TRP A 5 0.07 -12.81 8.05
CA TRP A 5 0.70 -13.81 7.19
C TRP A 5 -0.37 -14.78 6.69
N THR A 6 -0.50 -14.93 5.37
CA THR A 6 -1.42 -15.91 4.79
C THR A 6 -0.81 -17.30 4.72
N ASP A 7 0.52 -17.36 4.73
CA ASP A 7 1.39 -18.53 4.75
C ASP A 7 2.78 -18.09 5.26
N GLY A 8 3.79 -18.96 5.17
CA GLY A 8 5.14 -18.67 5.67
C GLY A 8 5.86 -17.53 4.96
N ASP A 9 5.48 -17.18 3.73
CA ASP A 9 6.24 -16.28 2.86
C ASP A 9 5.43 -15.09 2.35
N THR A 10 4.11 -15.07 2.57
CA THR A 10 3.21 -14.05 2.03
C THR A 10 2.55 -13.25 3.15
N LEU A 11 2.84 -11.94 3.16
CA LEU A 11 2.17 -10.97 4.03
C LEU A 11 1.01 -10.30 3.28
N GLY A 12 -0.20 -10.39 3.84
CA GLY A 12 -1.38 -9.67 3.38
C GLY A 12 -1.70 -8.46 4.27
N VAL A 13 -1.95 -7.31 3.66
CA VAL A 13 -2.33 -6.07 4.36
C VAL A 13 -3.52 -5.40 3.67
N ASP A 14 -4.48 -4.96 4.47
CA ASP A 14 -5.58 -4.09 4.07
C ASP A 14 -5.36 -2.66 4.52
N VAL A 15 -5.34 -1.77 3.53
CA VAL A 15 -5.33 -0.33 3.71
C VAL A 15 -6.73 0.21 3.46
N VAL A 16 -7.32 0.79 4.50
CA VAL A 16 -8.59 1.50 4.43
C VAL A 16 -8.28 2.99 4.40
N PHE A 17 -8.81 3.68 3.40
CA PHE A 17 -8.75 5.14 3.32
C PHE A 17 -9.91 5.67 4.16
N LEU A 18 -9.66 6.63 5.06
CA LEU A 18 -10.68 7.06 6.02
C LEU A 18 -11.67 8.06 5.42
N GLU A 19 -11.19 8.92 4.52
CA GLU A 19 -11.99 9.99 3.90
C GLU A 19 -12.74 9.53 2.66
N THR A 20 -12.32 8.41 2.07
CA THR A 20 -12.94 7.86 0.86
C THR A 20 -13.30 6.41 1.11
N PRO A 21 -14.33 5.85 0.46
CA PRO A 21 -14.72 4.46 0.67
C PRO A 21 -13.71 3.46 0.08
N HIS A 22 -12.48 3.89 -0.26
CA HIS A 22 -11.52 3.08 -0.97
C HIS A 22 -10.80 2.09 -0.06
N ARG A 23 -10.61 0.87 -0.58
CA ARG A 23 -9.86 -0.20 0.08
C ARG A 23 -8.82 -0.79 -0.85
N LEU A 24 -7.60 -0.94 -0.36
CA LEU A 24 -6.48 -1.49 -1.09
C LEU A 24 -5.91 -2.71 -0.38
N ARG A 25 -5.82 -3.83 -1.10
CA ARG A 25 -5.11 -5.04 -0.69
C ARG A 25 -3.67 -4.94 -1.16
N VAL A 26 -2.73 -5.11 -0.25
CA VAL A 26 -1.30 -5.25 -0.55
C VAL A 26 -0.89 -6.67 -0.18
N THR A 27 -0.20 -7.36 -1.09
CA THR A 27 0.39 -8.67 -0.85
C THR A 27 1.89 -8.57 -1.11
N CYS A 28 2.69 -8.93 -0.11
CA CYS A 28 4.15 -8.95 -0.21
C CYS A 28 4.61 -10.41 -0.23
N SER A 29 5.44 -10.76 -1.22
CA SER A 29 6.15 -12.04 -1.28
C SER A 29 7.54 -11.83 -0.71
N LEU A 30 7.86 -12.55 0.36
CA LEU A 30 9.18 -12.52 0.98
C LEU A 30 10.22 -13.14 0.05
N THR A 31 9.90 -14.30 -0.54
CA THR A 31 10.77 -15.05 -1.45
C THR A 31 11.13 -14.26 -2.70
N ASP A 32 10.14 -13.64 -3.34
CA ASP A 32 10.37 -12.88 -4.58
C ASP A 32 10.89 -11.46 -4.31
N ARG A 33 10.81 -11.00 -3.06
CA ARG A 33 11.05 -9.60 -2.66
C ARG A 33 10.23 -8.62 -3.49
N THR A 34 8.99 -8.98 -3.78
CA THR A 34 8.05 -8.14 -4.53
C THR A 34 6.80 -7.87 -3.72
N PHE A 35 6.05 -6.84 -4.14
CA PHE A 35 4.70 -6.64 -3.68
C PHE A 35 3.76 -6.39 -4.85
N ARG A 36 2.49 -6.74 -4.65
CA ARG A 36 1.38 -6.39 -5.53
C ARG A 36 0.37 -5.58 -4.73
N ALA A 37 -0.33 -4.69 -5.43
CA ALA A 37 -1.37 -3.88 -4.82
C ALA A 37 -2.59 -3.82 -5.74
N ARG A 38 -3.76 -4.07 -5.16
CA ARG A 38 -5.04 -4.18 -5.88
C ARG A 38 -6.15 -3.46 -5.11
N TRP A 39 -6.93 -2.66 -5.81
CA TRP A 39 -8.15 -2.07 -5.28
C TRP A 39 -9.24 -3.13 -5.08
N LEU A 40 -9.84 -3.16 -3.88
CA LEU A 40 -10.98 -4.03 -3.57
C LEU A 40 -12.32 -3.35 -3.88
N THR A 41 -12.34 -2.03 -3.77
CA THR A 41 -13.42 -1.17 -4.22
C THR A 41 -13.07 -0.59 -5.58
N ARG A 42 -14.04 -0.41 -6.49
CA ARG A 42 -13.76 0.27 -7.76
C ARG A 42 -13.25 1.69 -7.47
N PRO A 43 -11.99 2.02 -7.80
CA PRO A 43 -11.49 3.37 -7.65
C PRO A 43 -12.15 4.27 -8.71
N LEU A 44 -12.18 5.58 -8.47
CA LEU A 44 -12.68 6.55 -9.45
C LEU A 44 -11.87 6.53 -10.76
N GLN A 45 -10.61 6.10 -10.67
CA GLN A 45 -9.68 5.89 -11.78
C GLN A 45 -8.94 4.57 -11.53
N ASP A 46 -8.92 3.65 -12.49
CA ASP A 46 -8.33 2.31 -12.37
C ASP A 46 -6.80 2.29 -12.56
N TRP A 47 -6.15 3.44 -12.36
CA TRP A 47 -4.72 3.56 -12.60
C TRP A 47 -3.89 2.69 -11.66
N PRO A 48 -2.82 2.06 -12.16
CA PRO A 48 -1.86 1.35 -11.33
C PRO A 48 -1.29 2.29 -10.26
N LEU A 49 -1.16 1.83 -9.01
CA LEU A 49 -0.62 2.62 -7.88
C LEU A 49 0.72 3.30 -8.16
N ARG A 50 1.57 2.70 -9.00
CA ARG A 50 2.84 3.31 -9.42
C ARG A 50 2.66 4.66 -10.13
N LYS A 51 1.51 4.88 -10.78
CA LYS A 51 1.14 6.15 -11.42
C LYS A 51 0.56 7.18 -10.44
N LEU A 52 0.16 6.74 -9.25
CA LEU A 52 -0.37 7.58 -8.17
C LEU A 52 0.69 7.91 -7.11
N ARG A 53 1.96 7.60 -7.38
CA ARG A 53 3.06 7.85 -6.44
C ARG A 53 3.25 9.35 -6.25
N ALA A 54 3.47 9.78 -5.01
CA ALA A 54 3.92 11.13 -4.71
C ALA A 54 5.20 11.46 -5.52
N PRO A 55 5.38 12.73 -5.97
CA PRO A 55 6.60 13.16 -6.62
C PRO A 55 7.85 12.83 -5.79
N ARG A 56 8.95 12.49 -6.46
CA ARG A 56 10.23 12.24 -5.79
C ARG A 56 10.62 13.50 -5.01
N GLY A 57 10.89 13.35 -3.71
CA GLY A 57 11.18 14.47 -2.80
C GLY A 57 10.05 14.88 -1.86
N SER A 58 8.87 14.27 -1.93
CA SER A 58 7.71 14.60 -1.08
C SER A 58 7.83 14.18 0.40
N VAL A 59 9.03 13.84 0.91
CA VAL A 59 9.22 13.54 2.34
C VAL A 59 9.10 14.84 3.12
N ARG A 60 7.92 15.12 3.67
CA ARG A 60 7.76 16.15 4.70
C ARG A 60 7.84 15.50 6.07
N GLY A 61 8.94 15.78 6.77
CA GLY A 61 9.11 15.55 8.22
C GLY A 61 10.12 14.44 8.56
N GLY A 62 11.24 14.83 9.18
CA GLY A 62 12.14 13.85 9.82
C GLY A 62 13.60 14.28 10.03
N ALA A 63 13.86 15.50 10.47
CA ALA A 63 15.10 15.79 11.21
C ALA A 63 14.81 16.85 12.28
N GLU A 64 14.02 16.48 13.28
CA GLU A 64 14.23 17.06 14.60
C GLU A 64 15.32 16.21 15.25
N ARG A 65 16.52 16.79 15.38
CA ARG A 65 17.57 16.26 16.26
C ARG A 65 17.81 17.30 17.35
N PRO A 66 18.03 16.86 18.61
CA PRO A 66 18.20 17.74 19.76
C PRO A 66 19.47 18.60 19.64
#